data_AF-A0A351XP65-F1
#
_entry.id   AF-A0A351XP65-F1
#
_cell.length_a   1.000
_cell.length_b   1.000
_cell.length_c   1.000
_cell.angle_alpha   90.00
_cell.angle_beta   90.00
_cell.angle_gamma   90.00
#
_symmetry.space_group_name_H-M   'P 1'
#
loop_
_entity.id
_entity.type
_entity.pdbx_description
1 polymer ?
#
loop_
_entity_poly.entity_id
_entity_poly.type
_entity_poly.pdbx_seq_one_letter_code
_entity_poly.pdbx_strand_id
1 'polypeptide(L)' 'MTKRQNRMVFVALLVAGAILAITLLLQALGSNTNYFYSPTEVVEGKAPIGKSFRLGGLVAKDSVKRKDM' A
#
# COMPACT_ATOMS: atom_id res chain seq x y z
N MET A 1 5.86 -7.62 43.40
CA MET A 1 6.45 -8.14 42.14
C MET A 1 7.85 -8.63 42.41
N THR A 2 8.16 -9.89 42.09
CA THR A 2 9.52 -10.43 42.24
C THR A 2 10.43 -9.83 41.16
N LYS A 3 11.74 -9.71 41.39
CA LYS A 3 12.71 -9.14 40.41
C LYS A 3 12.63 -9.83 39.03
N ARG A 4 12.20 -11.09 38.98
CA ARG A 4 11.95 -11.86 37.74
C ARG A 4 10.70 -11.37 36.99
N GLN A 5 9.61 -11.07 37.69
CA GLN A 5 8.37 -10.53 37.09
C GLN A 5 8.60 -9.15 36.46
N ASN A 6 9.38 -8.25 37.08
CA ASN A 6 9.71 -6.95 36.48
C ASN A 6 10.51 -7.09 35.18
N ARG A 7 11.45 -8.05 35.11
CA ARG A 7 12.17 -8.34 33.86
C ARG A 7 11.25 -8.88 32.77
N MET A 8 10.31 -9.75 33.12
CA MET A 8 9.35 -10.27 32.14
C MET A 8 8.41 -9.20 31.60
N VAL A 9 7.98 -8.24 32.43
CA VAL A 9 7.16 -7.09 31.98
C VAL A 9 7.94 -6.22 30.99
N PHE A 10 9.23 -5.95 31.26
CA PHE A 10 10.08 -5.20 30.33
C PHE A 10 10.27 -5.91 28.99
N VAL A 11 10.50 -7.23 29.02
CA VAL A 11 10.63 -8.04 27.80
C VAL A 11 9.32 -8.06 27.02
N ALA A 12 8.18 -8.22 27.70
CA ALA A 12 6.88 -8.20 27.07
C ALA A 12 6.58 -6.84 26.40
N LEU A 13 6.93 -5.73 27.05
CA LEU A 13 6.81 -4.40 26.46
C LEU A 13 7.69 -4.22 25.22
N LEU A 14 8.93 -4.71 25.26
CA LEU A 14 9.85 -4.67 24.12
C LEU A 14 9.31 -5.48 22.93
N VAL A 15 8.82 -6.68 23.18
CA VAL A 15 8.23 -7.55 22.15
C VAL A 15 6.96 -6.91 21.58
N ALA A 16 6.08 -6.38 22.41
CA ALA A 16 4.88 -5.69 21.98
C ALA A 16 5.21 -4.48 21.10
N GLY A 17 6.22 -3.68 21.48
CA GLY A 17 6.70 -2.55 20.69
C GLY A 17 7.26 -2.97 19.33
N ALA A 18 8.03 -4.07 19.28
CA ALA A 18 8.56 -4.60 18.03
C ALA A 18 7.45 -5.07 17.08
N ILE A 19 6.43 -5.78 17.61
CA ILE A 19 5.27 -6.20 16.82
C ILE A 19 4.53 -4.99 16.26
N LEU A 20 4.33 -3.95 17.07
CA LEU A 20 3.66 -2.73 16.64
C LEU A 20 4.43 -2.00 15.53
N ALA A 21 5.75 -1.93 15.64
CA ALA A 21 6.60 -1.33 14.60
C ALA A 21 6.53 -2.10 13.27
N ILE A 22 6.61 -3.43 13.32
CA ILE A 22 6.54 -4.29 12.12
C ILE A 22 5.17 -4.15 11.43
N THR A 23 4.08 -4.16 12.20
CA THR A 23 2.72 -4.03 11.64
C THR A 23 2.50 -2.67 10.98
N LEU A 24 3.01 -1.59 11.56
CA LEU A 24 2.97 -0.26 10.94
C LEU A 24 3.82 -0.20 9.67
N LEU A 25 5.01 -0.81 9.67
CA LEU A 25 5.87 -0.86 8.50
C LEU A 25 5.21 -1.61 7.33
N LEU A 26 4.60 -2.75 7.60
CA LEU A 26 3.88 -3.53 6.57
C LEU A 26 2.66 -2.76 6.01
N GLN A 27 1.92 -2.05 6.87
CA GLN A 27 0.83 -1.17 6.41
C GLN A 27 1.35 0.02 5.58
N ALA A 28 2.47 0.62 5.98
CA ALA A 28 3.10 1.72 5.25
C ALA A 28 3.60 1.26 3.88
N LEU A 29 4.19 0.07 3.78
CA LEU A 29 4.62 -0.53 2.51
C LEU A 29 3.43 -0.83 1.59
N GLY A 30 2.36 -1.43 2.12
CA GLY A 30 1.15 -1.71 1.35
C GLY A 30 0.47 -0.43 0.81
N SER A 31 0.56 0.67 1.55
CA SER A 31 0.02 1.97 1.14
C SER A 31 0.95 2.81 0.25
N ASN A 32 2.23 2.44 0.11
CA ASN A 32 3.22 3.14 -0.72
C ASN A 32 3.43 2.51 -2.10
N THR A 33 2.74 1.42 -2.44
CA THR A 33 2.79 0.89 -3.80
C THR A 33 2.09 1.88 -4.72
N ASN A 34 2.87 2.65 -5.51
CA ASN A 34 2.39 3.43 -6.63
C ASN A 34 1.33 2.61 -7.37
N TYR A 35 0.08 3.02 -7.23
CA TYR A 35 -1.07 2.35 -7.79
C TYR A 35 -0.97 2.35 -9.32
N PHE A 36 -0.26 1.38 -9.86
CA PHE A 36 -0.23 1.04 -11.27
C PHE A 36 -1.50 0.23 -11.53
N TYR A 37 -2.54 0.92 -11.99
CA TYR A 37 -3.74 0.25 -12.45
C TYR A 37 -3.59 -0.06 -13.93
N SER A 38 -3.84 -1.31 -14.30
CA SER A 38 -4.03 -1.68 -15.71
C SER A 38 -5.37 -1.15 -16.23
N PRO A 39 -5.52 -0.92 -17.54
CA PRO A 39 -6.79 -0.48 -18.13
C PRO A 39 -7.97 -1.39 -17.77
N THR A 40 -7.74 -2.70 -17.66
CA THR A 40 -8.75 -3.68 -17.25
C THR A 40 -9.20 -3.45 -15.81
N GLU A 41 -8.27 -3.21 -14.87
CA GLU A 41 -8.58 -2.97 -13.46
C GLU A 41 -9.28 -1.63 -13.21
N VAL A 42 -9.05 -0.63 -14.06
CA VAL A 42 -9.82 0.62 -14.04
C VAL A 42 -11.27 0.39 -14.46
N VAL A 43 -11.49 -0.39 -15.52
CA VAL A 43 -12.85 -0.76 -15.97
C VAL A 43 -13.59 -1.59 -14.92
N GLU A 44 -12.87 -2.48 -14.21
CA GLU A 44 -13.42 -3.26 -13.08
C GLU A 44 -13.67 -2.44 -11.80
N GLY A 45 -13.36 -1.14 -11.79
CA GLY A 45 -13.64 -0.27 -10.65
C GLY A 45 -12.66 -0.42 -9.47
N LYS A 46 -11.51 -1.08 -9.67
CA LYS A 46 -10.46 -1.22 -8.64
C LYS A 46 -9.64 0.05 -8.46
N ALA A 47 -9.75 1.00 -9.40
CA ALA A 47 -9.08 2.29 -9.34
C ALA A 47 -9.82 3.28 -8.43
N PRO A 48 -9.09 4.10 -7.65
CA PRO A 48 -9.67 5.03 -6.70
C PRO A 48 -10.33 6.18 -7.46
N ILE A 49 -11.64 6.29 -7.32
CA ILE A 49 -12.43 7.40 -7.85
C ILE A 49 -12.09 8.65 -7.01
N GLY A 50 -11.56 9.69 -7.65
CA GLY A 50 -11.23 10.96 -6.98
C GLY A 50 -9.79 11.08 -6.43
N LYS A 51 -8.88 10.13 -6.71
CA LYS A 51 -7.43 10.30 -6.48
C LYS A 51 -6.64 10.21 -7.78
N SER A 52 -5.51 10.90 -7.84
CA SER A 52 -4.56 10.76 -8.94
C SER A 52 -3.96 9.36 -8.93
N PHE A 53 -4.11 8.61 -10.02
CA PHE A 53 -3.51 7.28 -10.19
C PHE A 53 -2.74 7.21 -11.52
N ARG A 54 -1.80 6.27 -11.62
CA ARG A 54 -1.03 6.04 -12.84
C ARG A 54 -1.63 4.84 -13.56
N LEU A 55 -2.03 5.06 -14.81
CA LEU A 55 -2.52 4.01 -15.69
C LEU A 55 -1.43 3.64 -16.70
N GLY A 56 -1.07 2.36 -16.74
CA GLY A 56 -0.10 1.83 -17.69
C GLY A 56 -0.69 0.67 -18.48
N GLY A 57 -0.56 0.68 -19.81
CA GLY A 57 -1.10 -0.37 -20.66
C GLY A 57 -0.75 -0.19 -22.14
N LEU A 58 -1.10 -1.21 -22.93
CA LEU A 58 -0.93 -1.19 -24.38
C LEU A 58 -1.97 -0.29 -25.04
N VAL A 59 -1.52 0.63 -25.88
CA VAL A 59 -2.39 1.45 -26.72
C VAL A 59 -2.80 0.61 -27.93
N ALA A 60 -4.11 0.41 -28.10
CA ALA A 60 -4.62 -0.33 -29.24
C ALA A 60 -4.31 0.41 -30.56
N LYS A 61 -4.06 -0.36 -31.62
CA LYS A 61 -3.87 0.20 -32.98
C LYS A 61 -5.11 1.04 -33.35
N ASP A 62 -4.87 2.23 -33.91
CA ASP A 62 -5.89 3.20 -34.31
C ASP A 62 -6.76 3.81 -33.18
N SER A 63 -6.39 3.63 -31.91
CA SER A 63 -7.13 4.21 -30.76
C SER A 63 -6.77 5.67 -30.45
N VAL A 64 -5.65 6.18 -30.95
CA VAL A 64 -5.18 7.54 -30.65
C VAL A 64 -5.85 8.54 -31.58
N LYS A 65 -6.69 9.41 -31.02
CA LYS A 65 -7.27 10.56 -31.72
C LYS A 65 -6.69 11.85 -31.13
N ARG A 66 -5.95 12.62 -31.93
CA ARG A 66 -5.50 13.98 -31.57
C ARG A 66 -6.46 14.97 -32.22
N LYS A 67 -6.90 15.97 -31.46
CA LYS A 67 -7.84 17.01 -31.93
C LYS A 67 -7.16 18.16 -32.70
N ASP A 68 -5.83 18.15 -32.77
CA ASP A 68 -5.02 19.25 -33.30
C ASP A 68 -4.08 18.81 -34.44
N MET A 69 -4.56 17.96 -35.35
CA MET A 69 -3.96 17.77 -36.69
C MET A 69 -4.94 18.24 -37.75
#